data_AF-A0A078MWS0-F1
#
_entry.id   AF-A0A078MWS0-F1
#
_cell.length_a   1.000
_cell.length_b   1.000
_cell.length_c   1.000
_cell.angle_alpha   90.00
_cell.angle_beta   90.00
_cell.angle_gamma   90.00
#
_symmetry.space_group_name_H-M   'P 1'
#
loop_
_entity.id
_entity.type
_entity.pdbx_description
1 polymer ?
#
loop_
_entity_poly.entity_id
_entity_poly.type
_entity_poly.pdbx_seq_one_letter_code
_entity_poly.pdbx_strand_id
1 'polypeptide(L)'
;MVLLPFAAPAQARVGDIVGVVSPIFGPNTDMQMNGTGAGQNVLGAVPPAATPQDPTAPYPASPPAGYTAENGFAGIITTASIDDPTLTGEMYCINIRVLTEPGIGYENGTWAESNVSNVGYVAYILNNYYPANPAAPAGLTANQQAAAVQAAIWYFSDGCVLNADQTAIRPAVEAIIADAQANGPVVEPPAPNVTVTPPSAAAPVGSPAGPFTVAAENAAVVTVSVPEGFTMYSDAAGTVEIANESEVASGTQIWIRSAAVIPDSGVLSARAAVTVQRGEVYLYDGNNPAITDAQRLILAQTAVLEATAQATAEFFPVGDLSVTKSFLGEAAGQQGAGQLLIDCGEGYTFNADVPAGAVEPATFVFTDIPVGTTCVVTEPITGATTAVDVTTDTPQEAVLTAEGAAVAVTNTVSYRPGSLNVTKVITGTGAGLQGEISVNVVCADVLNETILLPAGTAAGEYVQAFADLPAGTECTVTETATGAVQGVQVKGGDPVTVAIQPGAAIDAVLTNEVSREPAPAPAPERPSLPETGAGGTLPLLGAGAAAPAAGALLLIPGLIRSRRTQG
;
A
#
# COMPACT_ATOMS: atom_id res chain seq x y z
N MET A 1 63.37 7.42 -64.29
CA MET A 1 63.56 8.09 -62.98
C MET A 1 62.31 8.90 -62.70
N VAL A 2 61.39 8.35 -61.92
CA VAL A 2 60.12 8.97 -61.55
C VAL A 2 60.04 8.89 -60.02
N LEU A 3 59.98 10.03 -59.35
CA LEU A 3 59.67 10.06 -57.92
C LEU A 3 58.16 9.83 -57.76
N LEU A 4 57.80 8.87 -56.92
CA LEU A 4 56.45 8.74 -56.38
C LEU A 4 56.39 9.47 -55.02
N PRO A 5 55.30 10.18 -54.70
CA PRO A 5 55.13 10.81 -53.40
C PRO A 5 54.85 9.77 -52.31
N PHE A 6 55.17 10.14 -51.06
CA PHE A 6 54.97 9.30 -49.88
C PHE A 6 53.49 8.95 -49.65
N ALA A 7 53.23 7.71 -49.24
CA ALA A 7 51.91 7.28 -48.79
C ALA A 7 51.60 7.83 -47.38
N ALA A 8 50.33 8.19 -47.15
CA ALA A 8 49.84 8.61 -45.84
C ALA A 8 49.73 7.40 -44.88
N PRO A 9 49.89 7.61 -43.55
CA PRO A 9 49.63 6.57 -42.56
C PRO A 9 48.11 6.33 -42.40
N ALA A 10 47.75 5.15 -41.92
CA ALA A 10 46.42 4.84 -41.41
C ALA A 10 46.56 4.38 -39.95
N GLN A 11 45.50 4.58 -39.17
CA GLN A 11 45.54 4.68 -37.72
C GLN A 11 44.60 3.67 -37.07
N ALA A 12 44.86 3.31 -35.80
CA ALA A 12 43.79 2.96 -34.89
C ALA A 12 43.28 4.31 -34.49
N ARG A 13 42.07 4.65 -34.96
CA ARG A 13 41.65 6.03 -35.20
C ARG A 13 41.35 6.77 -33.90
N VAL A 14 42.42 7.17 -33.24
CA VAL A 14 42.64 8.55 -32.81
C VAL A 14 42.93 9.35 -34.06
N GLY A 15 42.04 10.29 -34.40
CA GLY A 15 42.13 11.05 -35.65
C GLY A 15 43.49 11.71 -35.85
N ASP A 16 43.88 11.92 -37.11
CA ASP A 16 45.00 12.83 -37.41
C ASP A 16 44.68 14.17 -36.72
N ILE A 17 45.63 14.71 -35.95
CA ILE A 17 45.40 15.83 -35.03
C ILE A 17 45.15 17.14 -35.82
N VAL A 18 43.94 17.28 -36.36
CA VAL A 18 43.47 18.38 -37.21
C VAL A 18 42.30 19.06 -36.50
N GLY A 19 42.61 19.59 -35.33
CA GLY A 19 41.65 20.16 -34.39
C GLY A 19 41.35 19.18 -33.25
N VAL A 20 41.56 19.64 -32.01
CA VAL A 20 40.95 19.02 -30.84
C VAL A 20 39.44 19.20 -31.00
N VAL A 21 38.66 18.10 -30.90
CA VAL A 21 37.20 18.22 -30.80
C VAL A 21 36.93 19.08 -29.58
N SER A 22 36.26 20.22 -29.78
CA SER A 22 35.89 21.09 -28.65
C SER A 22 34.99 20.27 -27.73
N PRO A 23 35.39 19.98 -26.48
CA PRO A 23 34.65 19.01 -25.68
C PRO A 23 33.25 19.53 -25.38
N ILE A 24 32.26 18.65 -25.51
CA ILE A 24 30.86 18.92 -25.18
C ILE A 24 30.49 17.86 -24.15
N PHE A 25 30.34 18.29 -22.90
CA PHE A 25 30.00 17.43 -21.78
C PHE A 25 28.57 17.71 -21.32
N GLY A 26 27.88 16.67 -20.90
CA GLY A 26 26.55 16.72 -20.30
C GLY A 26 26.56 16.16 -18.86
N PRO A 27 25.41 16.17 -18.18
CA PRO A 27 25.28 15.65 -16.81
C PRO A 27 25.57 14.15 -16.66
N ASN A 28 25.64 13.40 -17.77
CA ASN A 28 25.97 11.98 -17.82
C ASN A 28 27.46 11.72 -18.14
N THR A 29 28.24 12.72 -18.57
CA THR A 29 29.66 12.52 -18.84
C THR A 29 30.40 12.29 -17.52
N ASP A 30 30.95 11.10 -17.30
CA ASP A 30 31.82 10.81 -16.14
C ASP A 30 33.26 11.25 -16.43
N MET A 31 33.73 11.04 -17.67
CA MET A 31 35.12 11.23 -18.05
C MET A 31 35.31 11.54 -19.54
N GLN A 32 36.49 12.03 -19.90
CA GLN A 32 36.88 12.29 -21.28
C GLN A 32 38.13 11.50 -21.68
N MET A 33 38.26 11.22 -22.98
CA MET A 33 39.54 10.80 -23.55
C MET A 33 40.51 11.98 -23.62
N ASN A 34 41.73 11.80 -23.11
CA ASN A 34 42.78 12.81 -23.10
C ASN A 34 43.95 12.48 -24.05
N GLY A 35 44.16 11.21 -24.41
CA GLY A 35 45.24 10.83 -25.30
C GLY A 35 45.53 9.33 -25.31
N THR A 36 46.78 8.98 -25.61
CA THR A 36 47.28 7.61 -25.65
C THR A 36 48.46 7.42 -24.71
N GLY A 37 48.57 6.22 -24.14
CA GLY A 37 49.63 5.79 -23.22
C GLY A 37 50.62 4.83 -23.88
N ALA A 38 51.02 3.80 -23.15
CA ALA A 38 51.90 2.76 -23.67
C ALA A 38 51.24 2.03 -24.86
N GLY A 39 51.96 1.93 -25.98
CA GLY A 39 51.47 1.25 -27.19
C GLY A 39 52.38 1.45 -28.40
N GLN A 40 52.03 0.82 -29.52
CA GLN A 40 52.72 0.99 -30.81
C GLN A 40 51.80 0.62 -31.98
N ASN A 41 52.14 1.06 -33.19
CA ASN A 41 51.40 0.66 -34.38
C ASN A 41 51.58 -0.83 -34.68
N VAL A 42 50.47 -1.50 -35.01
CA VAL A 42 50.42 -2.91 -35.44
C VAL A 42 49.79 -3.03 -36.83
N LEU A 43 50.11 -4.11 -37.53
CA LEU A 43 49.66 -4.40 -38.88
C LEU A 43 48.96 -5.76 -38.87
N GLY A 44 47.67 -5.77 -39.18
CA GLY A 44 46.86 -6.97 -39.21
C GLY A 44 45.72 -6.87 -40.21
N ALA A 45 44.70 -7.67 -40.01
CA ALA A 45 43.45 -7.58 -40.74
C ALA A 45 42.29 -8.13 -39.91
N VAL A 46 41.07 -7.70 -40.22
CA VAL A 46 39.81 -8.13 -39.60
C VAL A 46 38.89 -8.75 -40.66
N PRO A 47 37.86 -9.53 -40.29
CA PRO A 47 36.82 -9.94 -41.22
C PRO A 47 36.22 -8.75 -42.00
N PRO A 48 35.68 -8.94 -43.23
CA PRO A 48 35.20 -7.83 -44.05
C PRO A 48 33.91 -7.17 -43.50
N ALA A 49 33.22 -7.80 -42.54
CA ALA A 49 32.08 -7.26 -41.82
C ALA A 49 32.23 -7.56 -40.32
N ALA A 50 31.54 -6.81 -39.46
CA ALA A 50 31.42 -7.14 -38.05
C ALA A 50 30.56 -8.41 -37.89
N THR A 51 31.20 -9.51 -37.49
CA THR A 51 30.57 -10.80 -37.21
C THR A 51 31.07 -11.30 -35.86
N PRO A 52 30.22 -11.87 -34.99
CA PRO A 52 30.67 -12.42 -33.71
C PRO A 52 31.81 -13.41 -33.91
N GLN A 53 32.94 -13.14 -33.29
CA GLN A 53 34.09 -14.04 -33.33
C GLN A 53 33.77 -15.30 -32.52
N ASP A 54 34.08 -16.48 -33.07
CA ASP A 54 34.17 -17.71 -32.28
C ASP A 54 35.38 -17.59 -31.32
N PRO A 55 35.15 -17.46 -30.00
CA PRO A 55 36.24 -17.26 -29.06
C PRO A 55 37.11 -18.52 -28.92
N THR A 56 36.66 -19.70 -29.35
CA THR A 56 37.37 -20.98 -29.21
C THR A 56 38.21 -21.37 -30.43
N ALA A 57 38.09 -20.62 -31.53
CA ALA A 57 38.85 -20.89 -32.75
C ALA A 57 40.37 -20.68 -32.52
N PRO A 58 41.26 -21.51 -33.09
CA PRO A 58 42.70 -21.28 -32.96
C PRO A 58 43.12 -19.98 -33.65
N TYR A 59 44.07 -19.24 -33.05
CA TYR A 59 44.58 -18.00 -33.63
C TYR A 59 45.28 -18.25 -35.00
N PRO A 60 44.81 -17.68 -36.12
CA PRO A 60 45.34 -18.00 -37.44
C PRO A 60 46.81 -17.57 -37.62
N ALA A 61 47.63 -18.42 -38.24
CA ALA A 61 49.07 -18.19 -38.48
C ALA A 61 49.39 -16.93 -39.31
N SER A 62 48.43 -16.49 -40.12
CA SER A 62 48.41 -15.22 -40.86
C SER A 62 46.95 -14.80 -41.03
N PRO A 63 46.67 -13.53 -41.38
CA PRO A 63 45.32 -13.11 -41.71
C PRO A 63 44.67 -14.02 -42.77
N PRO A 64 43.45 -14.53 -42.55
CA PRO A 64 42.73 -15.34 -43.53
C PRO A 64 42.41 -14.55 -44.82
N ALA A 65 42.22 -15.28 -45.92
CA ALA A 65 41.87 -14.69 -47.20
C ALA A 65 40.51 -13.96 -47.13
N GLY A 66 40.45 -12.74 -47.67
CA GLY A 66 39.24 -11.90 -47.67
C GLY A 66 39.08 -11.01 -46.44
N TYR A 67 40.01 -11.05 -45.48
CA TYR A 67 40.07 -10.06 -44.39
C TYR A 67 40.52 -8.68 -44.93
N THR A 68 39.98 -7.62 -44.34
CA THR A 68 40.34 -6.22 -44.63
C THR A 68 41.53 -5.81 -43.78
N ALA A 69 42.59 -5.31 -44.40
CA ALA A 69 43.81 -4.91 -43.70
C ALA A 69 43.57 -3.70 -42.78
N GLU A 70 44.09 -3.80 -41.56
CA GLU A 70 44.04 -2.76 -40.53
C GLU A 70 45.47 -2.40 -40.11
N ASN A 71 45.72 -1.11 -39.91
CA ASN A 71 46.99 -0.56 -39.44
C ASN A 71 46.70 0.48 -38.37
N GLY A 72 47.28 0.33 -37.18
CA GLY A 72 46.92 1.25 -36.11
C GLY A 72 47.61 1.10 -34.78
N PHE A 73 47.55 2.16 -33.97
CA PHE A 73 48.03 2.21 -32.60
C PHE A 73 47.29 1.18 -31.73
N ALA A 74 47.99 0.11 -31.35
CA ALA A 74 47.52 -0.82 -30.34
C ALA A 74 48.16 -0.44 -29.00
N GLY A 75 47.34 -0.14 -28.00
CA GLY A 75 47.81 0.22 -26.66
C GLY A 75 46.77 0.94 -25.83
N ILE A 76 47.25 1.58 -24.76
CA ILE A 76 46.43 2.28 -23.77
C ILE A 76 45.84 3.57 -24.35
N ILE A 77 44.55 3.77 -24.11
CA ILE A 77 43.86 5.06 -24.16
C ILE A 77 43.90 5.68 -22.76
N THR A 78 44.30 6.94 -22.65
CA THR A 78 44.29 7.68 -21.39
C THR A 78 43.07 8.58 -21.30
N THR A 79 42.47 8.59 -20.12
CA THR A 79 41.21 9.28 -19.82
C THR A 79 41.33 10.00 -18.47
N ALA A 80 40.48 10.99 -18.21
CA ALA A 80 40.31 11.56 -16.88
C ALA A 80 38.87 12.00 -16.62
N SER A 81 38.47 12.05 -15.34
CA SER A 81 37.20 12.65 -14.93
C SER A 81 37.09 14.10 -15.44
N ILE A 82 35.86 14.51 -15.76
CA ILE A 82 35.58 15.90 -16.16
C ILE A 82 35.62 16.89 -14.98
N ASP A 83 35.35 16.42 -13.76
CA ASP A 83 35.24 17.26 -12.55
C ASP A 83 36.57 17.31 -11.79
N ASP A 84 37.27 16.16 -11.67
CA ASP A 84 38.64 16.08 -11.16
C ASP A 84 39.58 15.45 -12.21
N PRO A 85 40.24 16.28 -13.04
CA PRO A 85 41.22 15.81 -14.02
C PRO A 85 42.45 15.08 -13.44
N THR A 86 42.60 14.99 -12.11
CA THR A 86 43.63 14.15 -11.46
C THR A 86 43.22 12.69 -11.34
N LEU A 87 41.92 12.37 -11.43
CA LEU A 87 41.40 11.01 -11.48
C LEU A 87 41.49 10.47 -12.91
N THR A 88 42.54 9.70 -13.20
CA THR A 88 42.86 9.22 -14.56
C THR A 88 42.63 7.73 -14.74
N GLY A 89 42.01 7.33 -15.86
CA GLY A 89 41.85 5.93 -16.27
C GLY A 89 42.80 5.53 -17.41
N GLU A 90 43.39 4.34 -17.30
CA GLU A 90 44.03 3.65 -18.43
C GLU A 90 43.04 2.63 -19.00
N MET A 91 42.78 2.68 -20.31
CA MET A 91 41.74 1.89 -20.97
C MET A 91 42.25 1.21 -22.24
N TYR A 92 41.52 0.20 -22.72
CA TYR A 92 41.69 -0.36 -24.06
C TYR A 92 40.43 -0.18 -24.91
N CYS A 93 40.63 -0.13 -26.22
CA CYS A 93 39.60 -0.11 -27.25
C CYS A 93 39.00 -1.52 -27.47
N ILE A 94 37.68 -1.68 -27.46
CA ILE A 94 37.04 -3.01 -27.61
C ILE A 94 36.17 -3.18 -28.87
N ASN A 95 36.27 -2.28 -29.86
CA ASN A 95 35.52 -2.39 -31.12
C ASN A 95 36.27 -1.74 -32.30
N ILE A 96 37.33 -2.38 -32.82
CA ILE A 96 38.41 -1.82 -33.67
C ILE A 96 37.96 -0.94 -34.86
N ARG A 97 36.71 -1.07 -35.34
CA ARG A 97 36.17 -0.37 -36.52
C ARG A 97 35.68 1.06 -36.25
N VAL A 98 35.40 1.41 -35.00
CA VAL A 98 34.92 2.75 -34.61
C VAL A 98 36.13 3.62 -34.21
N LEU A 99 35.95 4.91 -33.97
CA LEU A 99 37.04 5.85 -33.69
C LEU A 99 36.91 6.41 -32.27
N THR A 100 37.99 6.92 -31.70
CA THR A 100 37.90 7.79 -30.51
C THR A 100 39.07 8.75 -30.50
N GLU A 101 38.86 9.99 -30.06
CA GLU A 101 39.87 11.03 -30.06
C GLU A 101 39.77 11.95 -28.83
N PRO A 102 40.83 12.70 -28.48
CA PRO A 102 40.82 13.58 -27.32
C PRO A 102 39.68 14.60 -27.35
N GLY A 103 38.97 14.70 -26.24
CA GLY A 103 37.77 15.53 -26.07
C GLY A 103 36.43 14.80 -26.26
N ILE A 104 36.43 13.51 -26.63
CA ILE A 104 35.21 12.68 -26.55
C ILE A 104 34.89 12.36 -25.10
N GLY A 105 33.63 12.61 -24.70
CA GLY A 105 33.06 12.28 -23.41
C GLY A 105 32.52 10.85 -23.33
N TYR A 106 32.56 10.30 -22.11
CA TYR A 106 32.31 8.92 -21.79
C TYR A 106 31.49 8.79 -20.50
N GLU A 107 30.53 7.87 -20.50
CA GLU A 107 29.71 7.45 -19.35
C GLU A 107 29.96 5.97 -19.03
N ASN A 108 29.86 5.55 -17.77
CA ASN A 108 29.92 4.12 -17.41
C ASN A 108 28.72 3.37 -17.99
N GLY A 109 28.95 2.15 -18.48
CA GLY A 109 27.89 1.30 -19.05
C GLY A 109 28.24 -0.18 -18.98
N THR A 110 27.23 -1.02 -19.16
CA THR A 110 27.38 -2.47 -19.01
C THR A 110 28.00 -3.15 -20.23
N TRP A 111 28.51 -4.37 -20.03
CA TRP A 111 28.93 -5.26 -21.10
C TRP A 111 27.81 -5.53 -22.12
N ALA A 112 26.55 -5.58 -21.67
CA ALA A 112 25.40 -5.77 -22.54
C ALA A 112 25.16 -4.55 -23.45
N GLU A 113 25.16 -3.34 -22.88
CA GLU A 113 24.96 -2.08 -23.63
C GLU A 113 26.10 -1.80 -24.61
N SER A 114 27.32 -2.27 -24.30
CA SER A 114 28.47 -2.19 -25.20
C SER A 114 28.21 -2.81 -26.59
N ASN A 115 27.36 -3.85 -26.64
CA ASN A 115 27.11 -4.70 -27.79
C ASN A 115 28.40 -5.31 -28.40
N VAL A 116 29.44 -5.52 -27.58
CA VAL A 116 30.71 -6.13 -27.96
C VAL A 116 30.68 -7.65 -27.71
N SER A 117 31.24 -8.42 -28.65
CA SER A 117 31.35 -9.87 -28.49
C SER A 117 32.46 -10.25 -27.51
N ASN A 118 32.26 -11.33 -26.76
CA ASN A 118 33.30 -11.99 -25.95
C ASN A 118 33.96 -11.13 -24.85
N VAL A 119 33.27 -10.12 -24.30
CA VAL A 119 33.84 -9.21 -23.28
C VAL A 119 34.39 -9.96 -22.05
N GLY A 120 33.79 -11.09 -21.65
CA GLY A 120 34.35 -11.92 -20.57
C GLY A 120 35.73 -12.52 -20.85
N TYR A 121 36.12 -12.73 -22.12
CA TYR A 121 37.49 -13.09 -22.48
C TYR A 121 38.41 -11.87 -22.50
N VAL A 122 37.90 -10.71 -22.94
CA VAL A 122 38.63 -9.42 -22.85
C VAL A 122 38.97 -9.11 -21.39
N ALA A 123 37.99 -9.17 -20.48
CA ALA A 123 38.20 -8.96 -19.05
C ALA A 123 39.16 -9.98 -18.41
N TYR A 124 39.18 -11.23 -18.87
CA TYR A 124 40.20 -12.19 -18.46
C TYR A 124 41.62 -11.70 -18.83
N ILE A 125 41.81 -11.15 -20.03
CA ILE A 125 43.11 -10.59 -20.45
C ILE A 125 43.50 -9.41 -19.54
N LEU A 126 42.56 -8.50 -19.25
CA LEU A 126 42.79 -7.34 -18.38
C LEU A 126 43.11 -7.72 -16.92
N ASN A 127 42.68 -8.90 -16.47
CA ASN A 127 43.01 -9.42 -15.14
C ASN A 127 44.45 -9.95 -15.04
N ASN A 128 45.06 -10.37 -16.16
CA ASN A 128 46.29 -11.18 -16.15
C ASN A 128 47.51 -10.54 -16.82
N TYR A 129 47.34 -9.49 -17.64
CA TYR A 129 48.38 -8.88 -18.47
C TYR A 129 48.51 -7.36 -18.26
N TYR A 130 49.45 -6.71 -18.96
CA TYR A 130 49.68 -5.27 -18.86
C TYR A 130 48.40 -4.41 -19.06
N PRO A 131 48.15 -3.39 -18.23
CA PRO A 131 49.01 -2.85 -17.16
C PRO A 131 48.84 -3.57 -15.81
N ALA A 132 47.79 -4.38 -15.62
CA ALA A 132 47.51 -5.13 -14.39
C ALA A 132 48.70 -5.96 -13.88
N ASN A 133 49.40 -6.58 -14.82
CA ASN A 133 50.58 -7.40 -14.57
C ASN A 133 51.72 -6.94 -15.50
N PRO A 134 52.54 -5.95 -15.09
CA PRO A 134 53.60 -5.41 -15.93
C PRO A 134 54.75 -6.40 -16.20
N ALA A 135 54.76 -7.57 -15.54
CA ALA A 135 55.67 -8.65 -15.86
C ALA A 135 55.20 -9.54 -17.03
N ALA A 136 53.95 -9.39 -17.50
CA ALA A 136 53.35 -10.21 -18.55
C ALA A 136 52.78 -9.38 -19.71
N PRO A 137 53.09 -9.72 -20.98
CA PRO A 137 54.04 -10.77 -21.42
C PRO A 137 55.50 -10.43 -21.08
N ALA A 138 56.29 -11.44 -20.70
CA ALA A 138 57.69 -11.26 -20.31
C ALA A 138 58.59 -10.98 -21.53
N GLY A 139 59.67 -10.21 -21.32
CA GLY A 139 60.66 -9.92 -22.36
C GLY A 139 60.27 -8.84 -23.39
N LEU A 140 59.10 -8.22 -23.21
CA LEU A 140 58.61 -7.10 -24.03
C LEU A 140 58.75 -5.76 -23.29
N THR A 141 58.86 -4.67 -24.04
CA THR A 141 58.71 -3.30 -23.50
C THR A 141 57.23 -2.99 -23.21
N ALA A 142 56.93 -2.02 -22.33
CA ALA A 142 55.55 -1.61 -22.03
C ALA A 142 54.71 -1.33 -23.29
N ASN A 143 55.28 -0.65 -24.29
CA ASN A 143 54.61 -0.39 -25.58
C ASN A 143 54.26 -1.68 -26.34
N GLN A 144 55.14 -2.67 -26.32
CA GLN A 144 54.92 -3.97 -26.95
C GLN A 144 53.94 -4.85 -26.14
N GLN A 145 53.98 -4.77 -24.80
CA GLN A 145 53.03 -5.46 -23.92
C GLN A 145 51.62 -4.93 -24.16
N ALA A 146 51.43 -3.60 -24.11
CA ALA A 146 50.13 -2.96 -24.36
C ALA A 146 49.61 -3.23 -25.77
N ALA A 147 50.48 -3.19 -26.79
CA ALA A 147 50.09 -3.54 -28.16
C ALA A 147 49.71 -5.02 -28.32
N ALA A 148 50.38 -5.93 -27.62
CA ALA A 148 50.03 -7.36 -27.64
C ALA A 148 48.70 -7.63 -26.93
N VAL A 149 48.44 -6.97 -25.79
CA VAL A 149 47.15 -7.03 -25.10
C VAL A 149 46.03 -6.47 -25.97
N GLN A 150 46.19 -5.26 -26.51
CA GLN A 150 45.17 -4.64 -27.37
C GLN A 150 44.87 -5.46 -28.63
N ALA A 151 45.87 -6.08 -29.25
CA ALA A 151 45.66 -6.98 -30.39
C ALA A 151 44.94 -8.29 -30.01
N ALA A 152 45.22 -8.85 -28.83
CA ALA A 152 44.49 -10.01 -28.32
C ALA A 152 43.03 -9.67 -27.96
N ILE A 153 42.78 -8.48 -27.42
CA ILE A 153 41.43 -7.94 -27.20
C ILE A 153 40.66 -7.87 -28.52
N TRP A 154 41.26 -7.25 -29.56
CA TRP A 154 40.64 -7.16 -30.89
C TRP A 154 40.46 -8.49 -31.61
N TYR A 155 41.22 -9.54 -31.23
CA TYR A 155 40.90 -10.88 -31.68
C TYR A 155 39.54 -11.33 -31.13
N PHE A 156 39.32 -11.23 -29.82
CA PHE A 156 38.05 -11.66 -29.20
C PHE A 156 36.84 -10.77 -29.57
N SER A 157 37.02 -9.45 -29.70
CA SER A 157 35.92 -8.54 -30.03
C SER A 157 35.57 -8.52 -31.53
N ASP A 158 36.58 -8.48 -32.40
CA ASP A 158 36.44 -8.14 -33.83
C ASP A 158 37.05 -9.19 -34.78
N GLY A 159 37.70 -10.24 -34.27
CA GLY A 159 38.39 -11.25 -35.08
C GLY A 159 39.72 -10.77 -35.69
N CYS A 160 40.37 -9.76 -35.12
CA CYS A 160 41.62 -9.21 -35.64
C CYS A 160 42.79 -10.22 -35.60
N VAL A 161 43.53 -10.34 -36.69
CA VAL A 161 44.73 -11.19 -36.81
C VAL A 161 45.91 -10.36 -37.29
N LEU A 162 47.02 -10.38 -36.56
CA LEU A 162 48.26 -9.69 -36.93
C LEU A 162 49.00 -10.41 -38.08
N ASN A 163 49.68 -9.62 -38.90
CA ASN A 163 50.53 -10.11 -39.98
C ASN A 163 51.68 -10.98 -39.45
N ALA A 164 52.07 -11.99 -40.24
CA ALA A 164 53.09 -12.97 -39.86
C ALA A 164 54.51 -12.38 -39.73
N ASP A 165 54.76 -11.20 -40.30
CA ASP A 165 56.04 -10.47 -40.21
C ASP A 165 56.20 -9.70 -38.88
N GLN A 166 55.13 -9.53 -38.09
CA GLN A 166 55.13 -8.90 -36.76
C GLN A 166 55.75 -9.79 -35.65
N THR A 167 56.87 -10.42 -35.97
CA THR A 167 57.60 -11.43 -35.17
C THR A 167 57.93 -11.01 -33.73
N ALA A 168 58.03 -9.72 -33.44
CA ALA A 168 58.32 -9.20 -32.10
C ALA A 168 57.12 -9.24 -31.13
N ILE A 169 55.88 -9.16 -31.63
CA ILE A 169 54.67 -9.09 -30.79
C ILE A 169 53.69 -10.24 -31.03
N ARG A 170 53.63 -10.77 -32.26
CA ARG A 170 52.67 -11.80 -32.63
C ARG A 170 52.76 -13.07 -31.76
N PRO A 171 53.94 -13.58 -31.35
CA PRO A 171 54.02 -14.72 -30.43
C PRO A 171 53.41 -14.44 -29.05
N ALA A 172 53.45 -13.19 -28.59
CA ALA A 172 52.83 -12.80 -27.33
C ALA A 172 51.31 -12.69 -27.45
N VAL A 173 50.80 -12.16 -28.57
CA VAL A 173 49.35 -12.15 -28.89
C VAL A 173 48.79 -13.57 -28.93
N GLU A 174 49.49 -14.48 -29.62
CA GLU A 174 49.10 -15.90 -29.72
C GLU A 174 49.08 -16.59 -28.34
N ALA A 175 50.05 -16.28 -27.47
CA ALA A 175 50.08 -16.78 -26.10
C ALA A 175 48.95 -16.22 -25.21
N ILE A 176 48.65 -14.91 -25.30
CA ILE A 176 47.53 -14.28 -24.56
C ILE A 176 46.20 -14.90 -24.99
N ILE A 177 45.98 -15.09 -26.29
CA ILE A 177 44.74 -15.67 -26.82
C ILE A 177 44.58 -17.11 -26.35
N ALA A 178 45.63 -17.93 -26.45
CA ALA A 178 45.58 -19.33 -26.00
C ALA A 178 45.34 -19.46 -24.49
N ASP A 179 45.90 -18.57 -23.67
CA ASP A 179 45.66 -18.53 -22.23
C ASP A 179 44.21 -18.11 -21.90
N ALA A 180 43.72 -17.05 -22.53
CA ALA A 180 42.34 -16.61 -22.39
C ALA A 180 41.32 -17.67 -22.86
N GLN A 181 41.63 -18.42 -23.92
CA GLN A 181 40.82 -19.56 -24.40
C GLN A 181 40.76 -20.72 -23.41
N ALA A 182 41.83 -20.96 -22.65
CA ALA A 182 41.90 -22.03 -21.68
C ALA A 182 41.23 -21.68 -20.34
N ASN A 183 41.27 -20.40 -19.95
CA ASN A 183 40.99 -19.96 -18.58
C ASN A 183 39.88 -18.89 -18.45
N GLY A 184 39.43 -18.29 -19.55
CA GLY A 184 38.25 -17.42 -19.62
C GLY A 184 36.99 -18.17 -20.07
N PRO A 185 35.84 -17.49 -20.18
CA PRO A 185 35.61 -16.07 -19.85
C PRO A 185 35.44 -15.86 -18.33
N VAL A 186 35.65 -14.63 -17.86
CA VAL A 186 35.22 -14.18 -16.53
C VAL A 186 33.85 -13.48 -16.61
N VAL A 187 33.22 -13.30 -15.44
CA VAL A 187 31.98 -12.51 -15.30
C VAL A 187 32.28 -11.01 -15.22
N GLU A 188 31.24 -10.21 -15.47
CA GLU A 188 31.29 -8.75 -15.34
C GLU A 188 31.68 -8.35 -13.90
N PRO A 189 32.61 -7.38 -13.72
CA PRO A 189 32.86 -6.82 -12.40
C PRO A 189 31.57 -6.19 -11.81
N PRO A 190 31.49 -6.04 -10.48
CA PRO A 190 30.41 -5.26 -9.88
C PRO A 190 30.63 -3.78 -10.19
N ALA A 191 29.58 -3.15 -10.73
CA ALA A 191 29.56 -1.74 -11.10
C ALA A 191 30.03 -0.82 -9.96
N PRO A 192 30.57 0.38 -10.28
CA PRO A 192 31.01 1.36 -9.29
C PRO A 192 29.91 1.68 -8.28
N ASN A 193 30.18 1.46 -6.99
CA ASN A 193 29.16 1.60 -5.96
C ASN A 193 28.98 3.07 -5.55
N VAL A 194 28.28 3.83 -6.39
CA VAL A 194 27.55 5.05 -6.05
C VAL A 194 26.07 4.75 -6.27
N THR A 195 25.21 5.13 -5.33
CA THR A 195 23.79 4.78 -5.33
C THR A 195 22.92 5.91 -4.81
N VAL A 196 21.71 6.00 -5.36
CA VAL A 196 20.62 6.83 -4.85
C VAL A 196 19.40 5.92 -4.66
N THR A 197 18.88 5.81 -3.44
CA THR A 197 17.77 4.91 -3.11
C THR A 197 16.64 5.67 -2.39
N PRO A 198 15.38 5.61 -2.85
CA PRO A 198 14.90 4.90 -4.05
C PRO A 198 15.32 5.60 -5.36
N PRO A 199 15.23 4.93 -6.52
CA PRO A 199 15.51 5.54 -7.83
C PRO A 199 14.45 6.58 -8.26
N SER A 200 13.27 6.59 -7.62
CA SER A 200 12.32 7.69 -7.71
C SER A 200 11.49 7.85 -6.44
N ALA A 201 11.03 9.08 -6.20
CA ALA A 201 10.04 9.39 -5.16
C ALA A 201 9.11 10.51 -5.65
N ALA A 202 7.85 10.45 -5.24
CA ALA A 202 6.82 11.41 -5.64
C ALA A 202 6.28 12.19 -4.42
N ALA A 203 5.91 13.45 -4.61
CA ALA A 203 5.27 14.28 -3.59
C ALA A 203 4.24 15.26 -4.19
N PRO A 204 3.29 15.78 -3.39
CA PRO A 204 2.47 16.92 -3.80
C PRO A 204 3.33 18.13 -4.20
N VAL A 205 2.86 18.91 -5.18
CA VAL A 205 3.45 20.22 -5.52
C VAL A 205 3.60 21.09 -4.27
N GLY A 206 4.81 21.61 -4.04
CA GLY A 206 5.17 22.40 -2.86
C GLY A 206 5.67 21.59 -1.65
N SER A 207 5.48 20.27 -1.64
CA SER A 207 6.02 19.36 -0.61
C SER A 207 7.36 18.74 -1.05
N PRO A 208 8.27 18.37 -0.13
CA PRO A 208 9.52 17.70 -0.49
C PRO A 208 9.33 16.21 -0.82
N ALA A 209 9.88 15.76 -1.96
CA ALA A 209 9.95 14.35 -2.35
C ALA A 209 11.22 13.69 -1.78
N GLY A 210 11.11 12.48 -1.21
CA GLY A 210 12.21 11.74 -0.60
C GLY A 210 11.77 10.90 0.61
N PRO A 211 12.70 10.37 1.43
CA PRO A 211 14.14 10.57 1.33
C PRO A 211 14.78 9.78 0.20
N PHE A 212 15.65 10.45 -0.55
CA PHE A 212 16.69 9.83 -1.35
C PHE A 212 17.92 9.63 -0.45
N THR A 213 18.32 8.38 -0.21
CA THR A 213 19.57 8.06 0.48
C THR A 213 20.67 7.99 -0.56
N VAL A 214 21.63 8.90 -0.50
CA VAL A 214 22.83 8.89 -1.36
C VAL A 214 23.95 8.15 -0.65
N ALA A 215 24.62 7.22 -1.33
CA ALA A 215 25.73 6.47 -0.75
C ALA A 215 26.79 6.12 -1.79
N ALA A 216 28.05 6.20 -1.37
CA ALA A 216 29.23 5.77 -2.12
C ALA A 216 30.08 4.78 -1.31
N GLU A 217 30.82 3.93 -2.01
CA GLU A 217 31.74 2.95 -1.43
C GLU A 217 32.80 3.62 -0.52
N ASN A 218 33.34 2.85 0.42
CA ASN A 218 34.43 3.28 1.32
C ASN A 218 34.13 4.55 2.14
N ALA A 219 32.85 4.91 2.27
CA ALA A 219 32.37 6.14 2.90
C ALA A 219 32.98 7.42 2.30
N ALA A 220 33.18 7.43 0.97
CA ALA A 220 33.54 8.64 0.24
C ALA A 220 32.53 9.77 0.49
N VAL A 221 33.02 11.00 0.33
CA VAL A 221 32.16 12.18 0.24
C VAL A 221 31.46 12.13 -1.12
N VAL A 222 30.16 12.43 -1.13
CA VAL A 222 29.32 12.42 -2.34
C VAL A 222 28.98 13.86 -2.67
N THR A 223 29.33 14.30 -3.87
CA THR A 223 28.87 15.57 -4.43
C THR A 223 27.46 15.37 -4.94
N VAL A 224 26.52 16.19 -4.46
CA VAL A 224 25.11 16.15 -4.86
C VAL A 224 24.68 17.44 -5.52
N SER A 225 23.85 17.32 -6.56
CA SER A 225 23.28 18.47 -7.26
C SER A 225 21.91 18.18 -7.87
N VAL A 226 21.16 19.25 -8.12
CA VAL A 226 19.85 19.25 -8.79
C VAL A 226 19.78 20.37 -9.85
N PRO A 227 18.93 20.25 -10.89
CA PRO A 227 18.73 21.31 -11.87
C PRO A 227 18.24 22.64 -11.27
N GLU A 228 18.39 23.72 -12.03
CA GLU A 228 17.77 25.01 -11.70
C GLU A 228 16.25 24.86 -11.54
N GLY A 229 15.67 25.53 -10.54
CA GLY A 229 14.25 25.38 -10.18
C GLY A 229 13.98 24.34 -9.09
N PHE A 230 14.97 23.55 -8.68
CA PHE A 230 14.86 22.59 -7.58
C PHE A 230 15.78 22.97 -6.40
N THR A 231 15.46 22.46 -5.21
CA THR A 231 16.26 22.70 -4.00
C THR A 231 16.34 21.43 -3.16
N MET A 232 17.52 21.15 -2.61
CA MET A 232 17.80 19.98 -1.76
C MET A 232 17.64 20.34 -0.27
N TYR A 233 17.16 19.40 0.53
CA TYR A 233 16.96 19.54 1.97
C TYR A 233 17.42 18.30 2.72
N SER A 234 17.92 18.51 3.94
CA SER A 234 18.35 17.43 4.86
C SER A 234 17.23 16.92 5.79
N ASP A 235 16.01 17.44 5.63
CA ASP A 235 14.84 17.11 6.44
C ASP A 235 13.56 16.99 5.60
N ALA A 236 12.66 16.10 6.01
CA ALA A 236 11.37 15.85 5.35
C ALA A 236 10.41 17.06 5.34
N ALA A 237 10.61 18.06 6.20
CA ALA A 237 9.79 19.27 6.21
C ALA A 237 10.30 20.35 5.22
N GLY A 238 11.47 20.16 4.60
CA GLY A 238 12.04 21.10 3.64
C GLY A 238 12.42 22.44 4.28
N THR A 239 13.08 22.37 5.43
CA THR A 239 13.43 23.54 6.27
C THR A 239 14.92 23.79 6.43
N VAL A 240 15.77 22.76 6.24
CA VAL A 240 17.22 22.81 6.33
C VAL A 240 17.83 22.50 4.97
N GLU A 241 18.02 23.56 4.19
CA GLU A 241 18.54 23.53 2.82
C GLU A 241 19.99 23.01 2.75
N ILE A 242 20.25 22.17 1.75
CA ILE A 242 21.58 21.75 1.31
C ILE A 242 21.93 22.60 0.09
N ALA A 243 23.13 23.19 0.07
CA ALA A 243 23.58 24.01 -1.04
C ALA A 243 23.62 23.22 -2.36
N ASN A 244 23.44 23.90 -3.49
CA ASN A 244 23.49 23.29 -4.81
C ASN A 244 24.64 23.94 -5.60
N GLU A 245 25.74 23.24 -5.91
CA GLU A 245 26.10 21.85 -5.53
C GLU A 245 26.66 21.77 -4.10
N SER A 246 26.71 20.57 -3.50
CA SER A 246 27.31 20.37 -2.17
C SER A 246 27.88 18.97 -1.94
N GLU A 247 28.97 18.90 -1.18
CA GLU A 247 29.52 17.67 -0.62
C GLU A 247 28.72 17.19 0.60
N VAL A 248 28.29 15.92 0.61
CA VAL A 248 27.61 15.25 1.73
C VAL A 248 28.26 13.91 2.08
N ALA A 249 28.00 13.40 3.29
CA ALA A 249 28.53 12.09 3.69
C ALA A 249 27.75 10.94 3.01
N SER A 250 28.44 9.84 2.66
CA SER A 250 27.78 8.59 2.26
C SER A 250 26.77 8.14 3.33
N GLY A 251 25.54 7.83 2.90
CA GLY A 251 24.38 7.53 3.75
C GLY A 251 23.49 8.75 4.09
N THR A 252 23.78 9.94 3.56
CA THR A 252 22.93 11.13 3.76
C THR A 252 21.57 10.96 3.11
N GLN A 253 20.51 11.36 3.83
CA GLN A 253 19.15 11.46 3.29
C GLN A 253 18.88 12.87 2.79
N ILE A 254 18.35 12.96 1.57
CA ILE A 254 18.05 14.19 0.86
C ILE A 254 16.58 14.18 0.43
N TRP A 255 15.91 15.31 0.59
CA TRP A 255 14.60 15.57 0.00
C TRP A 255 14.74 16.68 -1.04
N ILE A 256 13.97 16.60 -2.13
CA ILE A 256 13.95 17.61 -3.19
C ILE A 256 12.61 18.32 -3.15
N ARG A 257 12.60 19.64 -3.29
CA ARG A 257 11.38 20.42 -3.57
C ARG A 257 11.54 21.18 -4.89
N SER A 258 10.50 21.18 -5.72
CA SER A 258 10.40 22.09 -6.86
C SER A 258 9.96 23.49 -6.41
N ALA A 259 10.52 24.53 -7.03
CA ALA A 259 10.05 25.90 -6.92
C ALA A 259 8.79 26.18 -7.76
N ALA A 260 8.42 25.25 -8.66
CA ALA A 260 7.20 25.34 -9.46
C ALA A 260 5.95 25.09 -8.62
N VAL A 261 4.86 25.80 -8.97
CA VAL A 261 3.51 25.59 -8.41
C VAL A 261 2.61 24.78 -9.36
N ILE A 262 3.24 23.99 -10.23
CA ILE A 262 2.62 23.11 -11.23
C ILE A 262 3.33 21.76 -11.21
N PRO A 263 2.74 20.70 -11.79
CA PRO A 263 3.39 19.39 -11.88
C PRO A 263 4.67 19.46 -12.71
N ASP A 264 5.73 18.85 -12.21
CA ASP A 264 7.07 18.88 -12.80
C ASP A 264 7.92 17.71 -12.27
N SER A 265 9.09 17.47 -12.84
CA SER A 265 10.05 16.49 -12.32
C SER A 265 11.50 16.97 -12.39
N GLY A 266 12.28 16.60 -11.38
CA GLY A 266 13.69 16.93 -11.23
C GLY A 266 14.54 15.69 -10.98
N VAL A 267 15.84 15.77 -11.26
CA VAL A 267 16.79 14.67 -11.05
C VAL A 267 17.76 15.05 -9.93
N LEU A 268 17.90 14.19 -8.93
CA LEU A 268 19.06 14.20 -8.02
C LEU A 268 20.23 13.57 -8.76
N SER A 269 21.33 14.30 -8.91
CA SER A 269 22.62 13.71 -9.27
C SER A 269 23.45 13.49 -8.00
N ALA A 270 24.07 12.32 -7.88
CA ALA A 270 25.00 11.98 -6.83
C ALA A 270 26.27 11.41 -7.47
N ARG A 271 27.41 12.08 -7.26
CA ARG A 271 28.70 11.76 -7.88
C ARG A 271 29.77 11.59 -6.81
N ALA A 272 30.64 10.59 -6.96
CA ALA A 272 31.74 10.37 -6.03
C ALA A 272 32.91 9.60 -6.66
N ALA A 273 34.13 9.99 -6.27
CA ALA A 273 35.36 9.26 -6.52
C ALA A 273 35.34 7.89 -5.81
N VAL A 274 35.16 6.81 -6.57
CA VAL A 274 35.08 5.43 -6.06
C VAL A 274 36.09 4.51 -6.75
N THR A 275 36.32 3.33 -6.16
CA THR A 275 37.22 2.32 -6.74
C THR A 275 36.51 1.57 -7.86
N VAL A 276 36.74 1.99 -9.10
CA VAL A 276 36.22 1.33 -10.30
C VAL A 276 37.11 0.12 -10.63
N GLN A 277 36.49 -1.05 -10.84
CA GLN A 277 37.22 -2.28 -11.13
C GLN A 277 37.67 -2.36 -12.60
N ARG A 278 38.79 -3.03 -12.84
CA ARG A 278 39.20 -3.40 -14.21
C ARG A 278 38.10 -4.22 -14.90
N GLY A 279 37.91 -4.03 -16.20
CA GLY A 279 36.86 -4.69 -16.96
C GLY A 279 35.53 -3.92 -17.02
N GLU A 280 35.38 -2.83 -16.27
CA GLU A 280 34.26 -1.88 -16.41
C GLU A 280 34.29 -1.22 -17.79
N VAL A 281 33.12 -1.08 -18.42
CA VAL A 281 32.99 -0.50 -19.77
C VAL A 281 32.55 0.96 -19.69
N TYR A 282 33.04 1.73 -20.66
CA TYR A 282 32.67 3.12 -20.87
C TYR A 282 32.19 3.33 -22.30
N LEU A 283 31.04 3.99 -22.42
CA LEU A 283 30.31 4.21 -23.67
C LEU A 283 30.33 5.69 -24.02
N TYR A 284 30.14 6.00 -25.31
CA TYR A 284 30.06 7.37 -25.78
C TYR A 284 28.82 8.07 -25.21
N ASP A 285 29.02 9.20 -24.55
CA ASP A 285 27.99 9.94 -23.81
C ASP A 285 26.88 10.59 -24.65
N GLY A 286 27.01 10.57 -25.98
CA GLY A 286 26.04 11.12 -26.92
C GLY A 286 25.97 12.66 -27.00
N ASN A 287 26.78 13.39 -26.22
CA ASN A 287 26.59 14.84 -26.04
C ASN A 287 27.04 15.69 -27.23
N ASN A 288 27.93 15.18 -28.09
CA ASN A 288 28.39 15.90 -29.28
C ASN A 288 27.59 15.50 -30.53
N PRO A 289 26.68 16.35 -31.06
CA PRO A 289 25.83 16.00 -32.20
C PRO A 289 26.58 15.82 -33.53
N ALA A 290 27.88 16.15 -33.60
CA ALA A 290 28.72 15.86 -34.76
C ALA A 290 29.28 14.44 -34.78
N ILE A 291 29.19 13.70 -33.65
CA ILE A 291 29.71 12.34 -33.47
C ILE A 291 28.53 11.42 -33.16
N THR A 292 28.32 10.40 -33.98
CA THR A 292 27.20 9.46 -33.83
C THR A 292 27.56 8.18 -33.08
N ASP A 293 28.86 7.89 -32.94
CA ASP A 293 29.39 6.68 -32.28
C ASP A 293 30.88 6.89 -31.98
N ALA A 294 31.40 6.29 -30.90
CA ALA A 294 32.83 6.26 -30.57
C ALA A 294 33.30 4.86 -30.14
N GLN A 295 34.59 4.67 -29.88
CA GLN A 295 35.08 3.42 -29.28
C GLN A 295 34.33 3.16 -27.97
N ARG A 296 33.87 1.92 -27.76
CA ARG A 296 33.66 1.45 -26.39
C ARG A 296 35.05 1.26 -25.80
N LEU A 297 35.24 1.79 -24.60
CA LEU A 297 36.47 1.65 -23.84
C LEU A 297 36.23 0.66 -22.70
N ILE A 298 37.28 -0.03 -22.28
CA ILE A 298 37.25 -0.92 -21.12
C ILE A 298 38.41 -0.60 -20.18
N LEU A 299 38.14 -0.53 -18.87
CA LEU A 299 39.13 -0.11 -17.89
C LEU A 299 40.22 -1.18 -17.72
N ALA A 300 41.46 -0.82 -18.03
CA ALA A 300 42.59 -1.74 -18.09
C ALA A 300 43.17 -2.07 -16.70
N GLN A 301 42.92 -1.23 -15.70
CA GLN A 301 43.29 -1.47 -14.31
C GLN A 301 42.32 -0.81 -13.33
N THR A 302 42.13 -1.45 -12.17
CA THR A 302 41.40 -0.85 -11.05
C THR A 302 41.96 0.53 -10.74
N ALA A 303 41.10 1.55 -10.73
CA ALA A 303 41.46 2.95 -10.55
C ALA A 303 40.44 3.64 -9.65
N VAL A 304 40.80 4.82 -9.10
CA VAL A 304 39.81 5.70 -8.50
C VAL A 304 39.33 6.65 -9.60
N LEU A 305 38.04 6.62 -9.90
CA LEU A 305 37.38 7.44 -10.90
C LEU A 305 36.06 7.96 -10.34
N GLU A 306 35.52 9.02 -10.94
CA GLU A 306 34.14 9.43 -10.66
C GLU A 306 33.16 8.37 -11.18
N ALA A 307 32.10 8.15 -10.41
CA ALA A 307 30.91 7.46 -10.86
C ALA A 307 29.67 8.25 -10.44
N THR A 308 28.63 8.19 -11.26
CA THR A 308 27.41 8.97 -11.08
C THR A 308 26.21 8.04 -10.87
N ALA A 309 25.34 8.37 -9.92
CA ALA A 309 24.03 7.75 -9.75
C ALA A 309 22.95 8.84 -9.69
N GLN A 310 21.75 8.51 -10.19
CA GLN A 310 20.65 9.47 -10.31
C GLN A 310 19.35 8.92 -9.74
N ALA A 311 18.46 9.81 -9.29
CA ALA A 311 17.08 9.48 -8.94
C ALA A 311 16.10 10.61 -9.29
N THR A 312 14.87 10.25 -9.62
CA THR A 312 13.83 11.21 -10.05
C THR A 312 12.92 11.63 -8.90
N ALA A 313 12.78 12.94 -8.69
CA ALA A 313 11.74 13.54 -7.86
C ALA A 313 10.57 13.99 -8.75
N GLU A 314 9.37 13.45 -8.50
CA GLU A 314 8.15 13.77 -9.24
C GLU A 314 7.17 14.58 -8.39
N PHE A 315 6.62 15.66 -8.93
CA PHE A 315 5.68 16.54 -8.22
C PHE A 315 4.30 16.50 -8.89
N PHE A 316 3.27 16.08 -8.14
CA PHE A 316 1.92 15.91 -8.65
C PHE A 316 0.93 16.92 -8.03
N PRO A 317 -0.14 17.32 -8.76
CA PRO A 317 -1.14 18.22 -8.22
C PRO A 317 -2.10 17.45 -7.29
N VAL A 318 -2.55 18.11 -6.22
CA VAL A 318 -3.50 17.56 -5.25
C VAL A 318 -4.77 18.41 -5.17
N GLY A 319 -5.83 17.83 -4.63
CA GLY A 319 -7.09 18.50 -4.31
C GLY A 319 -7.78 17.87 -3.10
N ASP A 320 -8.79 18.55 -2.57
CA ASP A 320 -9.49 18.16 -1.36
C ASP A 320 -10.85 17.49 -1.67
N LEU A 321 -11.18 16.41 -0.98
CA LEU A 321 -12.50 15.77 -1.02
C LEU A 321 -13.34 16.21 0.19
N SER A 322 -14.48 16.84 -0.05
CA SER A 322 -15.49 17.14 0.97
C SER A 322 -16.64 16.13 0.94
N VAL A 323 -16.81 15.35 2.01
CA VAL A 323 -17.91 14.39 2.16
C VAL A 323 -18.93 14.92 3.18
N THR A 324 -20.15 15.22 2.73
CA THR A 324 -21.24 15.70 3.59
C THR A 324 -22.20 14.57 3.92
N LYS A 325 -22.26 14.18 5.19
CA LYS A 325 -23.21 13.19 5.72
C LYS A 325 -24.50 13.85 6.20
N SER A 326 -25.65 13.30 5.84
CA SER A 326 -26.97 13.78 6.25
C SER A 326 -27.92 12.64 6.64
N PHE A 327 -29.02 12.98 7.31
CA PHE A 327 -30.03 12.04 7.82
C PHE A 327 -31.45 12.50 7.47
N LEU A 328 -32.28 11.54 7.08
CA LEU A 328 -33.71 11.69 6.78
C LEU A 328 -34.50 10.57 7.49
N GLY A 329 -35.82 10.66 7.47
CA GLY A 329 -36.72 9.65 8.06
C GLY A 329 -37.22 9.99 9.46
N GLU A 330 -38.29 9.32 9.88
CA GLU A 330 -39.03 9.63 11.12
C GLU A 330 -38.30 9.21 12.41
N ALA A 331 -37.26 8.40 12.30
CA ALA A 331 -36.39 8.00 13.42
C ALA A 331 -35.01 8.69 13.36
N ALA A 332 -34.80 9.70 12.51
CA ALA A 332 -33.56 10.46 12.47
C ALA A 332 -33.21 11.04 13.85
N GLY A 333 -31.97 10.86 14.29
CA GLY A 333 -31.51 11.16 15.65
C GLY A 333 -31.65 10.01 16.65
N GLN A 334 -32.14 8.84 16.24
CA GLN A 334 -32.22 7.62 17.07
C GLN A 334 -31.24 6.51 16.64
N GLN A 335 -30.49 6.72 15.55
CA GLN A 335 -29.45 5.79 15.10
C GLN A 335 -28.23 5.77 16.04
N GLY A 336 -27.57 4.62 16.12
CA GLY A 336 -26.27 4.47 16.78
C GLY A 336 -25.14 5.15 16.03
N ALA A 337 -23.90 4.98 16.50
CA ALA A 337 -22.73 5.51 15.81
C ALA A 337 -22.51 4.77 14.48
N GLY A 338 -22.13 5.52 13.45
CA GLY A 338 -21.76 5.01 12.13
C GLY A 338 -20.30 5.31 11.78
N GLN A 339 -19.87 4.83 10.63
CA GLN A 339 -18.54 5.09 10.09
C GLN A 339 -18.58 5.06 8.56
N LEU A 340 -18.05 6.12 7.95
CA LEU A 340 -17.76 6.18 6.52
C LEU A 340 -16.33 5.71 6.27
N LEU A 341 -16.14 4.94 5.20
CA LEU A 341 -14.84 4.57 4.64
C LEU A 341 -14.70 5.23 3.27
N ILE A 342 -13.63 6.01 3.10
CA ILE A 342 -13.28 6.73 1.89
C ILE A 342 -12.04 6.06 1.31
N ASP A 343 -12.15 5.50 0.11
CA ASP A 343 -11.05 4.86 -0.61
C ASP A 343 -10.73 5.65 -1.88
N CYS A 344 -9.55 6.28 -1.89
CA CYS A 344 -8.99 7.01 -3.03
C CYS A 344 -7.75 6.29 -3.60
N GLY A 345 -7.61 4.98 -3.37
CA GLY A 345 -6.46 4.19 -3.81
C GLY A 345 -5.29 4.17 -2.81
N GLU A 346 -4.14 3.68 -3.29
CA GLU A 346 -2.98 3.37 -2.45
C GLU A 346 -2.44 4.61 -1.72
N GLY A 347 -2.32 4.53 -0.40
CA GLY A 347 -1.89 5.63 0.46
C GLY A 347 -3.00 6.61 0.89
N TYR A 348 -4.17 6.59 0.23
CA TYR A 348 -5.26 7.56 0.43
C TYR A 348 -6.56 6.87 0.84
N THR A 349 -6.53 6.18 1.98
CA THR A 349 -7.72 5.58 2.62
C THR A 349 -8.00 6.25 3.96
N PHE A 350 -9.26 6.64 4.18
CA PHE A 350 -9.67 7.42 5.35
C PHE A 350 -10.95 6.87 5.98
N ASN A 351 -11.10 7.06 7.29
CA ASN A 351 -12.35 6.81 8.00
C ASN A 351 -12.91 8.11 8.58
N ALA A 352 -14.23 8.27 8.54
CA ALA A 352 -14.95 9.34 9.23
C ALA A 352 -15.99 8.75 10.17
N ASP A 353 -15.80 8.96 11.47
CA ASP A 353 -16.73 8.51 12.50
C ASP A 353 -17.96 9.43 12.55
N VAL A 354 -19.13 8.81 12.53
CA VAL A 354 -20.44 9.47 12.51
C VAL A 354 -21.08 9.31 13.88
N PRO A 355 -21.29 10.39 14.66
CA PRO A 355 -21.78 10.27 16.03
C PRO A 355 -23.22 9.74 16.11
N ALA A 356 -23.49 8.94 17.15
CA ALA A 356 -24.83 8.46 17.45
C ALA A 356 -25.81 9.63 17.68
N GLY A 357 -27.04 9.48 17.20
CA GLY A 357 -28.09 10.49 17.33
C GLY A 357 -27.86 11.79 16.57
N ALA A 358 -26.98 11.81 15.57
CA ALA A 358 -26.82 12.96 14.69
C ALA A 358 -28.10 13.32 13.93
N VAL A 359 -28.40 14.62 13.84
CA VAL A 359 -29.59 15.17 13.14
C VAL A 359 -29.22 16.27 12.14
N GLU A 360 -28.19 17.07 12.44
CA GLU A 360 -27.66 18.06 11.50
C GLU A 360 -26.65 17.42 10.53
N PRO A 361 -26.56 17.91 9.27
CA PRO A 361 -25.52 17.47 8.34
C PRO A 361 -24.11 17.76 8.87
N ALA A 362 -23.19 16.83 8.64
CA ALA A 362 -21.79 16.94 9.03
C ALA A 362 -20.89 16.82 7.78
N THR A 363 -19.94 17.75 7.61
CA THR A 363 -18.98 17.72 6.49
C THR A 363 -17.60 17.32 7.01
N PHE A 364 -17.03 16.29 6.39
CA PHE A 364 -15.66 15.83 6.58
C PHE A 364 -14.83 16.26 5.37
N VAL A 365 -13.59 16.71 5.58
CA VAL A 365 -12.67 17.14 4.52
C VAL A 365 -11.41 16.30 4.58
N PHE A 366 -11.01 15.74 3.44
CA PHE A 366 -9.81 14.94 3.26
C PHE A 366 -8.91 15.65 2.25
N THR A 367 -7.70 16.03 2.66
CA THR A 367 -6.80 16.89 1.87
C THR A 367 -5.72 16.08 1.16
N ASP A 368 -4.97 16.75 0.29
CA ASP A 368 -3.73 16.26 -0.31
C ASP A 368 -3.89 15.01 -1.20
N ILE A 369 -5.09 14.76 -1.72
CA ILE A 369 -5.41 13.61 -2.59
C ILE A 369 -4.96 13.92 -4.03
N PRO A 370 -4.27 13.02 -4.75
CA PRO A 370 -3.82 13.27 -6.11
C PRO A 370 -4.98 13.58 -7.07
N VAL A 371 -4.81 14.59 -7.93
CA VAL A 371 -5.80 14.95 -8.96
C VAL A 371 -5.92 13.84 -10.01
N GLY A 372 -7.15 13.61 -10.48
CA GLY A 372 -7.49 12.53 -11.41
C GLY A 372 -7.85 11.21 -10.74
N THR A 373 -7.62 11.09 -9.43
CA THR A 373 -8.05 9.95 -8.60
C THR A 373 -9.57 9.89 -8.49
N THR A 374 -10.15 8.70 -8.65
CA THR A 374 -11.54 8.42 -8.28
C THR A 374 -11.60 7.95 -6.83
N CYS A 375 -12.25 8.71 -5.97
CA CYS A 375 -12.55 8.32 -4.60
C CYS A 375 -13.94 7.65 -4.53
N VAL A 376 -14.02 6.53 -3.80
CA VAL A 376 -15.26 5.82 -3.49
C VAL A 376 -15.57 5.97 -2.00
N VAL A 377 -16.77 6.45 -1.68
CA VAL A 377 -17.28 6.61 -0.32
C VAL A 377 -18.28 5.50 -0.02
N THR A 378 -18.00 4.72 1.02
CA THR A 378 -18.85 3.62 1.51
C THR A 378 -19.19 3.80 2.99
N GLU A 379 -20.24 3.14 3.46
CA GLU A 379 -20.66 3.20 4.86
C GLU A 379 -20.77 1.79 5.46
N PRO A 380 -19.63 1.18 5.86
CA PRO A 380 -19.63 -0.17 6.45
C PRO A 380 -20.37 -0.25 7.79
N ILE A 381 -20.58 0.88 8.49
CA ILE A 381 -21.35 0.94 9.73
C ILE A 381 -22.39 2.07 9.61
N THR A 382 -23.65 1.72 9.43
CA THR A 382 -24.75 2.70 9.21
C THR A 382 -25.38 3.26 10.49
N GLY A 383 -25.05 2.70 11.65
CA GLY A 383 -25.70 3.04 12.92
C GLY A 383 -27.07 2.37 13.16
N ALA A 384 -27.46 1.36 12.37
CA ALA A 384 -28.66 0.58 12.65
C ALA A 384 -28.62 -0.09 14.04
N THR A 385 -29.77 -0.16 14.71
CA THR A 385 -29.89 -0.68 16.09
C THR A 385 -31.00 -1.74 16.19
N THR A 386 -31.29 -2.26 17.39
CA THR A 386 -32.46 -3.11 17.62
C THR A 386 -33.79 -2.36 17.57
N ALA A 387 -33.79 -1.03 17.58
CA ALA A 387 -35.00 -0.19 17.53
C ALA A 387 -35.19 0.52 16.17
N VAL A 388 -34.11 0.65 15.38
CA VAL A 388 -34.04 1.52 14.21
C VAL A 388 -33.35 0.79 13.05
N ASP A 389 -33.96 0.87 11.87
CA ASP A 389 -33.32 0.52 10.60
C ASP A 389 -32.66 1.76 9.98
N VAL A 390 -31.54 1.55 9.30
CA VAL A 390 -30.84 2.60 8.57
C VAL A 390 -30.46 2.08 7.19
N THR A 391 -30.97 2.74 6.16
CA THR A 391 -30.53 2.55 4.77
C THR A 391 -29.66 3.74 4.34
N THR A 392 -28.68 3.47 3.48
CA THR A 392 -27.66 4.41 3.02
C THR A 392 -27.72 4.49 1.49
N ASP A 393 -27.39 5.64 0.92
CA ASP A 393 -27.23 5.85 -0.53
C ASP A 393 -25.82 5.50 -1.04
N THR A 394 -24.93 4.97 -0.19
CA THR A 394 -23.61 4.47 -0.61
C THR A 394 -23.69 3.20 -1.48
N PRO A 395 -22.70 2.95 -2.37
CA PRO A 395 -21.49 3.74 -2.63
C PRO A 395 -21.76 5.05 -3.38
N GLN A 396 -20.94 6.06 -3.10
CA GLN A 396 -20.89 7.32 -3.83
C GLN A 396 -19.48 7.54 -4.37
N GLU A 397 -19.33 8.15 -5.55
CA GLU A 397 -18.03 8.33 -6.21
C GLU A 397 -17.79 9.78 -6.62
N ALA A 398 -16.53 10.22 -6.58
CA ALA A 398 -16.10 11.49 -7.18
C ALA A 398 -14.68 11.40 -7.73
N VAL A 399 -14.43 12.08 -8.85
CA VAL A 399 -13.08 12.27 -9.41
C VAL A 399 -12.52 13.58 -8.90
N LEU A 400 -11.31 13.55 -8.34
CA LEU A 400 -10.63 14.73 -7.79
C LEU A 400 -10.11 15.65 -8.89
N THR A 401 -10.39 16.95 -8.76
CA THR A 401 -9.77 18.01 -9.57
C THR A 401 -8.90 18.91 -8.69
N ALA A 402 -8.13 19.84 -9.28
CA ALA A 402 -7.33 20.79 -8.51
C ALA A 402 -8.19 21.76 -7.69
N GLU A 403 -9.45 21.95 -8.08
CA GLU A 403 -10.49 22.67 -7.34
C GLU A 403 -11.15 21.82 -6.22
N GLY A 404 -10.71 20.56 -6.07
CA GLY A 404 -11.29 19.58 -5.15
C GLY A 404 -12.50 18.83 -5.71
N ALA A 405 -13.19 18.09 -4.85
CA ALA A 405 -14.43 17.39 -5.15
C ALA A 405 -15.37 17.38 -3.94
N ALA A 406 -16.66 17.18 -4.19
CA ALA A 406 -17.66 17.08 -3.14
C ALA A 406 -18.63 15.92 -3.36
N VAL A 407 -18.91 15.17 -2.30
CA VAL A 407 -19.85 14.04 -2.26
C VAL A 407 -20.85 14.27 -1.13
N ALA A 408 -22.12 13.93 -1.36
CA ALA A 408 -23.13 13.84 -0.31
C ALA A 408 -23.48 12.38 -0.05
N VAL A 409 -23.66 12.03 1.23
CA VAL A 409 -24.15 10.72 1.68
C VAL A 409 -25.36 10.92 2.57
N THR A 410 -26.43 10.18 2.34
CA THR A 410 -27.73 10.32 2.99
C THR A 410 -28.15 9.00 3.62
N ASN A 411 -28.37 9.00 4.94
CA ASN A 411 -29.06 7.90 5.60
C ASN A 411 -30.55 8.19 5.71
N THR A 412 -31.38 7.20 5.37
CA THR A 412 -32.79 7.18 5.77
C THR A 412 -32.93 6.29 7.01
N VAL A 413 -33.50 6.86 8.06
CA VAL A 413 -33.54 6.30 9.41
C VAL A 413 -35.00 6.09 9.82
N SER A 414 -35.42 4.84 9.95
CA SER A 414 -36.81 4.45 10.22
C SER A 414 -36.96 3.56 11.45
N TYR A 415 -38.11 3.62 12.11
CA TYR A 415 -38.37 2.75 13.26
C TYR A 415 -38.59 1.30 12.82
N ARG A 416 -37.96 0.35 13.50
CA ARG A 416 -38.29 -1.07 13.33
C ARG A 416 -39.71 -1.34 13.81
N PRO A 417 -40.52 -2.14 13.08
CA PRO A 417 -41.79 -2.66 13.61
C PRO A 417 -41.59 -3.37 14.95
N GLY A 418 -42.58 -3.27 15.83
CA GLY A 418 -42.63 -3.98 17.10
C GLY A 418 -43.66 -5.11 17.09
N SER A 419 -43.93 -5.66 18.26
CA SER A 419 -44.95 -6.71 18.43
C SER A 419 -45.76 -6.54 19.71
N LEU A 420 -46.95 -7.12 19.73
CA LEU A 420 -47.88 -7.15 20.86
C LEU A 420 -48.12 -8.59 21.29
N ASN A 421 -47.85 -8.91 22.56
CA ASN A 421 -48.29 -10.16 23.18
C ASN A 421 -49.55 -9.88 23.99
N VAL A 422 -50.69 -10.44 23.57
CA VAL A 422 -51.93 -10.39 24.34
C VAL A 422 -52.02 -11.63 25.21
N THR A 423 -51.94 -11.44 26.52
CA THR A 423 -51.99 -12.52 27.52
C THR A 423 -53.31 -12.50 28.27
N LYS A 424 -54.12 -13.55 28.09
CA LYS A 424 -55.31 -13.79 28.90
C LYS A 424 -54.99 -14.76 30.04
N VAL A 425 -55.12 -14.28 31.27
CA VAL A 425 -54.90 -15.07 32.50
C VAL A 425 -56.25 -15.49 33.07
N ILE A 426 -56.39 -16.77 33.41
CA ILE A 426 -57.60 -17.31 34.06
C ILE A 426 -57.21 -17.87 35.43
N THR A 427 -57.89 -17.40 36.48
CA THR A 427 -57.60 -17.72 37.88
C THR A 427 -58.89 -18.00 38.66
N GLY A 428 -58.76 -18.38 39.94
CA GLY A 428 -59.88 -18.59 40.85
C GLY A 428 -60.41 -20.03 40.90
N THR A 429 -61.17 -20.34 41.95
CA THR A 429 -61.64 -21.71 42.26
C THR A 429 -62.75 -22.23 41.34
N GLY A 430 -63.31 -21.37 40.50
CA GLY A 430 -64.28 -21.72 39.46
C GLY A 430 -63.69 -21.84 38.06
N ALA A 431 -62.38 -21.65 37.87
CA ALA A 431 -61.74 -21.71 36.55
C ALA A 431 -61.98 -23.09 35.89
N GLY A 432 -62.25 -23.09 34.58
CA GLY A 432 -62.70 -24.26 33.84
C GLY A 432 -64.21 -24.51 33.89
N LEU A 433 -65.01 -23.59 34.45
CA LEU A 433 -66.48 -23.66 34.49
C LEU A 433 -67.15 -22.49 33.73
N GLN A 434 -66.40 -21.46 33.37
CA GLN A 434 -66.90 -20.33 32.60
C GLN A 434 -67.23 -20.73 31.15
N GLY A 435 -68.15 -19.99 30.53
CA GLY A 435 -68.44 -20.04 29.09
C GLY A 435 -67.27 -19.51 28.24
N GLU A 436 -67.53 -19.34 26.95
CA GLU A 436 -66.54 -18.79 26.02
C GLU A 436 -66.15 -17.35 26.41
N ILE A 437 -64.85 -17.06 26.34
CA ILE A 437 -64.29 -15.72 26.54
C ILE A 437 -63.90 -15.16 25.18
N SER A 438 -64.23 -13.90 24.93
CA SER A 438 -63.86 -13.17 23.72
C SER A 438 -63.05 -11.93 24.07
N VAL A 439 -61.87 -11.77 23.45
CA VAL A 439 -60.99 -10.60 23.62
C VAL A 439 -60.74 -10.00 22.25
N ASN A 440 -61.14 -8.75 22.05
CA ASN A 440 -60.88 -8.00 20.82
C ASN A 440 -59.62 -7.13 20.99
N VAL A 441 -58.78 -7.13 19.95
CA VAL A 441 -57.49 -6.45 19.90
C VAL A 441 -57.53 -5.48 18.72
N VAL A 442 -57.47 -4.18 18.99
CA VAL A 442 -57.52 -3.12 17.97
C VAL A 442 -56.26 -2.27 18.06
N CYS A 443 -55.42 -2.28 17.02
CA CYS A 443 -54.26 -1.41 16.89
C CYS A 443 -54.50 -0.43 15.76
N ALA A 444 -54.95 0.79 16.09
CA ALA A 444 -55.40 1.80 15.13
C ALA A 444 -56.17 1.17 13.94
N ASP A 445 -55.74 1.44 12.70
CA ASP A 445 -56.30 0.85 11.47
C ASP A 445 -55.50 -0.38 10.96
N VAL A 446 -54.45 -0.82 11.66
CA VAL A 446 -53.52 -1.87 11.17
C VAL A 446 -53.83 -3.27 11.68
N LEU A 447 -54.59 -3.40 12.79
CA LEU A 447 -55.03 -4.69 13.33
C LEU A 447 -56.41 -4.54 13.99
N ASN A 448 -57.32 -5.47 13.68
CA ASN A 448 -58.58 -5.63 14.42
C ASN A 448 -58.95 -7.12 14.44
N GLU A 449 -58.56 -7.82 15.50
CA GLU A 449 -58.67 -9.27 15.63
C GLU A 449 -59.45 -9.67 16.89
N THR A 450 -60.00 -10.89 16.91
CA THR A 450 -60.71 -11.43 18.09
C THR A 450 -60.14 -12.78 18.50
N ILE A 451 -59.59 -12.82 19.71
CA ILE A 451 -59.10 -14.03 20.37
C ILE A 451 -60.27 -14.68 21.09
N LEU A 452 -60.52 -15.96 20.82
CA LEU A 452 -61.56 -16.75 21.47
C LEU A 452 -60.92 -17.84 22.35
N LEU A 453 -61.27 -17.87 23.64
CA LEU A 453 -60.92 -18.96 24.54
C LEU A 453 -62.18 -19.80 24.80
N PRO A 454 -62.22 -21.09 24.41
CA PRO A 454 -63.41 -21.92 24.53
C PRO A 454 -64.00 -22.01 25.94
N ALA A 455 -65.29 -22.31 26.01
CA ALA A 455 -65.94 -22.64 27.28
C ALA A 455 -65.20 -23.78 28.01
N GLY A 456 -65.04 -23.65 29.33
CA GLY A 456 -64.31 -24.60 30.15
C GLY A 456 -62.78 -24.51 30.08
N THR A 457 -62.22 -23.46 29.49
CA THR A 457 -60.75 -23.22 29.49
C THR A 457 -60.21 -23.19 30.92
N ALA A 458 -59.13 -23.94 31.16
CA ALA A 458 -58.55 -24.13 32.49
C ALA A 458 -57.91 -22.84 33.08
N ALA A 459 -57.52 -22.90 34.35
CA ALA A 459 -56.65 -21.87 34.93
C ALA A 459 -55.27 -21.91 34.26
N GLY A 460 -54.73 -20.74 33.94
CA GLY A 460 -53.46 -20.61 33.21
C GLY A 460 -53.33 -19.28 32.47
N GLU A 461 -52.22 -19.14 31.74
CA GLU A 461 -51.93 -18.01 30.87
C GLU A 461 -52.03 -18.44 29.40
N TYR A 462 -52.71 -17.63 28.58
CA TYR A 462 -52.95 -17.89 27.17
C TYR A 462 -52.46 -16.68 26.38
N VAL A 463 -51.38 -16.86 25.61
CA VAL A 463 -50.68 -15.78 24.90
C VAL A 463 -50.94 -15.87 23.40
N GLN A 464 -51.36 -14.76 22.79
CA GLN A 464 -51.40 -14.56 21.34
C GLN A 464 -50.46 -13.42 20.98
N ALA A 465 -49.48 -13.69 20.12
CA ALA A 465 -48.57 -12.67 19.60
C ALA A 465 -49.09 -12.08 18.27
N PHE A 466 -48.86 -10.80 18.07
CA PHE A 466 -49.07 -10.06 16.82
C PHE A 466 -47.76 -9.35 16.49
N ALA A 467 -47.11 -9.73 15.39
CA ALA A 467 -45.82 -9.20 14.96
C ALA A 467 -45.98 -8.09 13.90
N ASP A 468 -44.86 -7.46 13.54
CA ASP A 468 -44.73 -6.50 12.45
C ASP A 468 -45.69 -5.29 12.52
N LEU A 469 -46.05 -4.89 13.75
CA LEU A 469 -46.89 -3.73 14.00
C LEU A 469 -46.04 -2.44 13.93
N PRO A 470 -46.48 -1.38 13.22
CA PRO A 470 -45.73 -0.12 13.15
C PRO A 470 -45.48 0.48 14.53
N ALA A 471 -44.24 0.88 14.78
CA ALA A 471 -43.85 1.48 16.05
C ALA A 471 -44.66 2.75 16.36
N GLY A 472 -44.96 2.98 17.65
CA GLY A 472 -45.81 4.08 18.11
C GLY A 472 -47.31 3.87 17.89
N THR A 473 -47.74 2.79 17.23
CA THR A 473 -49.17 2.45 17.10
C THR A 473 -49.77 2.17 18.48
N GLU A 474 -50.90 2.80 18.81
CA GLU A 474 -51.67 2.48 20.01
C GLU A 474 -52.59 1.27 19.77
N CYS A 475 -52.46 0.27 20.63
CA CYS A 475 -53.25 -0.94 20.67
C CYS A 475 -54.13 -0.97 21.92
N THR A 476 -55.42 -1.22 21.77
CA THR A 476 -56.35 -1.44 22.87
C THR A 476 -56.88 -2.87 22.84
N VAL A 477 -56.75 -3.55 23.97
CA VAL A 477 -57.20 -4.93 24.20
C VAL A 477 -58.42 -4.89 25.13
N THR A 478 -59.56 -5.36 24.64
CA THR A 478 -60.84 -5.32 25.35
C THR A 478 -61.45 -6.70 25.46
N GLU A 479 -61.80 -7.13 26.67
CA GLU A 479 -62.64 -8.32 26.87
C GLU A 479 -64.09 -7.98 26.53
N THR A 480 -64.60 -8.54 25.44
CA THR A 480 -65.95 -8.30 24.93
C THR A 480 -66.97 -9.34 25.43
N ALA A 481 -66.50 -10.51 25.88
CA ALA A 481 -67.29 -11.50 26.60
C ALA A 481 -66.44 -12.17 27.69
N THR A 482 -66.92 -12.17 28.94
CA THR A 482 -66.20 -12.72 30.10
C THR A 482 -66.44 -14.21 30.34
N GLY A 483 -67.33 -14.85 29.61
CA GLY A 483 -67.76 -16.23 29.88
C GLY A 483 -68.61 -16.40 31.15
N ALA A 484 -69.15 -15.34 31.75
CA ALA A 484 -70.07 -15.48 32.89
C ALA A 484 -71.34 -16.28 32.51
N VAL A 485 -71.66 -17.31 33.30
CA VAL A 485 -72.80 -18.22 33.08
C VAL A 485 -73.49 -18.52 34.42
N GLN A 486 -74.71 -19.07 34.40
CA GLN A 486 -75.48 -19.30 35.63
C GLN A 486 -74.69 -20.16 36.65
N GLY A 487 -74.50 -19.63 37.86
CA GLY A 487 -73.73 -20.28 38.93
C GLY A 487 -72.21 -20.12 38.85
N VAL A 488 -71.68 -19.40 37.85
CA VAL A 488 -70.25 -19.09 37.66
C VAL A 488 -70.06 -17.59 37.47
N GLN A 489 -69.47 -16.96 38.48
CA GLN A 489 -69.20 -15.53 38.48
C GLN A 489 -67.79 -15.29 37.95
N VAL A 490 -67.66 -14.48 36.90
CA VAL A 490 -66.39 -14.07 36.32
C VAL A 490 -66.19 -12.57 36.52
N LYS A 491 -65.14 -12.20 37.25
CA LYS A 491 -64.66 -10.82 37.31
C LYS A 491 -63.63 -10.65 36.19
N GLY A 492 -64.01 -9.91 35.15
CA GLY A 492 -63.14 -9.55 34.03
C GLY A 492 -62.11 -8.47 34.38
N GLY A 493 -61.17 -8.25 33.46
CA GLY A 493 -60.21 -7.15 33.52
C GLY A 493 -60.72 -5.89 32.82
N ASP A 494 -60.28 -4.71 33.27
CA ASP A 494 -60.48 -3.45 32.54
C ASP A 494 -59.69 -3.47 31.22
N PRO A 495 -60.13 -2.76 30.16
CA PRO A 495 -59.39 -2.68 28.90
C PRO A 495 -57.96 -2.16 29.07
N VAL A 496 -57.02 -2.75 28.33
CA VAL A 496 -55.59 -2.40 28.38
C VAL A 496 -55.18 -1.70 27.10
N THR A 497 -54.62 -0.49 27.21
CA THR A 497 -54.05 0.25 26.08
C THR A 497 -52.52 0.30 26.22
N VAL A 498 -51.80 -0.04 25.15
CA VAL A 498 -50.33 -0.02 25.06
C VAL A 498 -49.88 0.58 23.72
N ALA A 499 -48.71 1.22 23.69
CA ALA A 499 -48.09 1.68 22.46
C ALA A 499 -47.00 0.69 22.00
N ILE A 500 -47.00 0.31 20.73
CA ILE A 500 -45.99 -0.60 20.15
C ILE A 500 -44.60 0.05 20.23
N GLN A 501 -43.65 -0.68 20.82
CA GLN A 501 -42.27 -0.20 20.99
C GLN A 501 -41.44 -0.56 19.74
N PRO A 502 -40.56 0.33 19.24
CA PRO A 502 -39.74 0.03 18.06
C PRO A 502 -38.87 -1.21 18.26
N GLY A 503 -38.99 -2.20 17.37
CA GLY A 503 -38.19 -3.43 17.39
C GLY A 503 -38.33 -4.30 18.65
N ALA A 504 -39.36 -4.08 19.47
CA ALA A 504 -39.57 -4.77 20.73
C ALA A 504 -41.00 -5.30 20.88
N ALA A 505 -41.14 -6.36 21.67
CA ALA A 505 -42.44 -6.87 22.11
C ALA A 505 -42.94 -6.07 23.32
N ILE A 506 -44.24 -5.75 23.34
CA ILE A 506 -44.95 -5.22 24.50
C ILE A 506 -46.07 -6.17 24.92
N ASP A 507 -46.25 -6.36 26.22
CA ASP A 507 -47.26 -7.27 26.77
C ASP A 507 -48.53 -6.49 27.18
N ALA A 508 -49.71 -7.01 26.82
CA ALA A 508 -51.00 -6.55 27.30
C ALA A 508 -51.73 -7.70 28.02
N VAL A 509 -51.94 -7.56 29.32
CA VAL A 509 -52.41 -8.65 30.20
C VAL A 509 -53.81 -8.38 30.72
N LEU A 510 -54.75 -9.28 30.42
CA LEU A 510 -56.10 -9.28 30.99
C LEU A 510 -56.26 -10.49 31.93
N THR A 511 -56.78 -10.27 33.13
CA THR A 511 -56.95 -11.33 34.14
C THR A 511 -58.41 -11.54 34.49
N ASN A 512 -58.87 -12.79 34.42
CA ASN A 512 -60.17 -13.22 34.95
C ASN A 512 -60.00 -13.92 36.29
N GLU A 513 -60.81 -13.53 37.27
CA GLU A 513 -61.04 -14.28 38.49
C GLU A 513 -62.40 -14.98 38.40
N VAL A 514 -62.37 -16.30 38.32
CA VAL A 514 -63.56 -17.15 38.14
C VAL A 514 -63.89 -17.84 39.47
N SER A 515 -65.13 -17.66 39.94
CA SER A 515 -65.62 -18.25 41.18
C SER A 515 -66.98 -18.92 40.97
N ARG A 516 -67.32 -19.89 41.82
CA ARG A 516 -68.68 -20.41 41.88
C ARG A 516 -69.55 -19.44 42.66
N GLU A 517 -70.76 -19.19 42.17
CA GLU A 517 -71.73 -18.37 42.90
C GLU A 517 -72.04 -19.03 44.26
N PRO A 518 -72.06 -18.27 45.37
CA PRO A 518 -72.43 -18.81 46.66
C PRO A 518 -73.83 -19.42 46.59
N ALA A 519 -74.01 -20.63 47.13
CA ALA A 519 -75.34 -21.21 47.26
C ALA A 519 -76.25 -20.22 48.02
N PRO A 520 -77.50 -19.99 47.56
CA PRO A 520 -78.38 -19.02 48.19
C PRO A 520 -78.52 -19.35 49.67
N ALA A 521 -78.26 -18.36 50.53
CA ALA A 521 -78.34 -18.55 51.97
C ALA A 521 -79.72 -19.12 52.33
N PRO A 522 -79.80 -20.15 53.21
CA PRO A 522 -81.08 -20.72 53.59
C PRO A 522 -81.98 -19.61 54.14
N ALA A 523 -83.20 -19.52 53.59
CA ALA A 523 -84.13 -18.45 53.93
C ALA A 523 -84.38 -18.43 55.44
N PRO A 524 -84.41 -17.24 56.08
CA PRO A 524 -84.68 -17.15 57.51
C PRO A 524 -86.05 -17.77 57.82
N GLU A 525 -86.09 -18.69 58.79
CA GLU A 525 -87.34 -19.26 59.27
C GLU A 525 -88.27 -18.15 59.76
N ARG A 526 -89.54 -18.20 59.35
CA ARG A 526 -90.53 -17.20 59.75
C ARG A 526 -90.85 -17.36 61.24
N PRO A 527 -90.75 -16.31 62.07
CA PRO A 527 -91.15 -16.41 63.47
C PRO A 527 -92.65 -16.66 63.59
N SER A 528 -93.03 -17.55 64.50
CA SER A 528 -94.41 -17.77 64.92
C SER A 528 -94.97 -16.53 65.62
N LEU A 529 -96.27 -16.28 65.44
CA LEU A 529 -96.97 -15.18 66.09
C LEU A 529 -97.08 -15.43 67.61
N PRO A 530 -96.99 -14.38 68.46
CA PRO A 530 -96.84 -14.54 69.90
C PRO A 530 -98.15 -14.85 70.64
N GLU A 531 -98.08 -15.79 71.59
CA GLU A 531 -99.03 -15.84 72.71
C GLU A 531 -98.76 -14.73 73.72
N THR A 532 -99.82 -14.15 74.28
CA THR A 532 -99.75 -13.11 75.31
C THR A 532 -99.86 -13.71 76.71
N GLY A 533 -98.83 -13.56 77.56
CA GLY A 533 -98.86 -14.08 78.93
C GLY A 533 -97.82 -13.44 79.86
N ALA A 534 -98.30 -12.75 80.89
CA ALA A 534 -97.52 -11.91 81.80
C ALA A 534 -96.58 -12.68 82.77
N GLY A 535 -95.55 -11.97 83.24
CA GLY A 535 -94.62 -12.36 84.32
C GLY A 535 -93.22 -12.71 83.79
N GLY A 536 -92.12 -12.15 84.28
CA GLY A 536 -91.90 -11.26 85.42
C GLY A 536 -90.49 -11.50 85.98
N THR A 537 -89.88 -10.47 86.58
CA THR A 537 -88.61 -10.49 87.34
C THR A 537 -87.27 -10.65 86.58
N LEU A 538 -86.36 -9.68 86.83
CA LEU A 538 -84.89 -9.80 86.82
C LEU A 538 -84.44 -10.78 87.95
N PRO A 539 -83.19 -11.34 87.99
CA PRO A 539 -81.92 -10.63 87.70
C PRO A 539 -80.66 -11.45 87.27
N LEU A 540 -79.53 -10.73 87.13
CA LEU A 540 -78.13 -11.03 87.50
C LEU A 540 -77.38 -12.34 87.12
N LEU A 541 -76.25 -12.13 86.42
CA LEU A 541 -74.85 -12.54 86.72
C LEU A 541 -74.47 -13.99 87.13
N GLY A 542 -73.43 -14.51 86.46
CA GLY A 542 -72.56 -15.64 86.89
C GLY A 542 -72.33 -16.66 85.76
N ALA A 543 -71.22 -16.74 85.01
CA ALA A 543 -69.78 -16.78 85.30
C ALA A 543 -69.20 -18.19 85.55
N GLY A 544 -68.30 -18.63 84.66
CA GLY A 544 -67.39 -19.78 84.83
C GLY A 544 -67.90 -21.15 84.35
N ALA A 545 -67.05 -22.12 83.99
CA ALA A 545 -65.59 -22.08 83.73
C ALA A 545 -65.10 -23.40 83.05
N ALA A 546 -63.86 -23.36 82.53
CA ALA A 546 -62.97 -24.50 82.14
C ALA A 546 -63.40 -25.38 80.93
N ALA A 547 -62.55 -25.74 79.94
CA ALA A 547 -61.13 -26.18 79.89
C ALA A 547 -60.91 -27.63 80.38
N PRO A 548 -59.81 -28.36 80.03
CA PRO A 548 -58.68 -28.08 79.11
C PRO A 548 -58.94 -28.67 77.69
N ALA A 549 -58.03 -29.01 76.76
CA ALA A 549 -56.55 -29.12 76.63
C ALA A 549 -56.15 -28.71 75.17
N ALA A 550 -54.92 -28.34 74.74
CA ALA A 550 -53.52 -28.77 74.98
C ALA A 550 -53.14 -30.13 74.34
N GLY A 551 -52.10 -30.27 73.51
CA GLY A 551 -51.11 -29.31 72.96
C GLY A 551 -50.41 -29.87 71.69
N ALA A 552 -49.73 -29.04 70.88
CA ALA A 552 -48.27 -28.79 70.89
C ALA A 552 -47.46 -29.83 70.04
N LEU A 553 -46.31 -29.57 69.39
CA LEU A 553 -45.37 -28.43 69.35
C LEU A 553 -44.44 -28.50 68.08
N LEU A 554 -43.55 -27.51 67.91
CA LEU A 554 -42.31 -27.41 67.09
C LEU A 554 -42.48 -26.73 65.71
N LEU A 555 -41.85 -25.59 65.36
CA LEU A 555 -40.42 -25.16 65.36
C LEU A 555 -39.59 -26.01 64.37
N ILE A 556 -38.74 -25.51 63.44
CA ILE A 556 -37.79 -24.38 63.44
C ILE A 556 -37.57 -23.85 61.98
N PRO A 557 -37.17 -22.57 61.74
CA PRO A 557 -36.66 -22.06 60.46
C PRO A 557 -35.10 -21.93 60.39
N GLY A 558 -34.52 -21.99 59.19
CA GLY A 558 -33.13 -21.56 58.89
C GLY A 558 -32.74 -21.83 57.42
N LEU A 559 -32.23 -20.88 56.62
CA LEU A 559 -30.98 -20.08 56.66
C LEU A 559 -29.74 -20.74 56.00
N ILE A 560 -29.42 -20.33 54.77
CA ILE A 560 -28.06 -20.12 54.23
C ILE A 560 -28.18 -18.89 53.31
N ARG A 561 -27.72 -17.66 53.62
CA ARG A 561 -26.41 -17.09 54.04
C ARG A 561 -25.60 -16.54 52.84
N SER A 562 -25.01 -15.36 53.02
CA SER A 562 -24.42 -14.53 51.96
C SER A 562 -22.91 -14.24 52.12
N ARG A 563 -22.31 -13.75 51.02
CA ARG A 563 -21.10 -12.89 50.88
C ARG A 563 -19.66 -13.46 50.89
N ARG A 564 -18.95 -13.09 49.81
CA ARG A 564 -17.57 -12.51 49.66
C ARG A 564 -16.29 -13.33 49.95
N THR A 565 -15.41 -13.36 48.93
CA THR A 565 -14.00 -12.84 48.88
C THR A 565 -13.64 -12.61 47.40
N GLN A 566 -13.21 -11.42 46.95
CA GLN A 566 -11.81 -10.92 46.86
C GLN A 566 -10.91 -11.72 45.90
N GLY A 567 -10.32 -11.00 44.93
CA GLY A 567 -9.53 -11.48 43.80
C GLY A 567 -9.57 -10.42 42.71
#